data_AF-A0A4Y2PG66-F1
#
_entry.id   AF-A0A4Y2PG66-F1
#
_cell.length_a   1.000
_cell.length_b   1.000
_cell.length_c   1.000
_cell.angle_alpha   90.00
_cell.angle_beta   90.00
_cell.angle_gamma   90.00
#
_symmetry.space_group_name_H-M   'P 1'
#
loop_
_entity.id
_entity.type
_entity.pdbx_description
1 polymer ?
#
loop_
_entity_poly.entity_id
_entity_poly.type
_entity_poly.pdbx_seq_one_letter_code
_entity_poly.pdbx_strand_id
1 'polypeptide(L)'
;MDLDGLLSFLLDEIEGEERVSIETKCFTKHQSPKPWNTKHVVFKNRGEFTQTPSASTLIATSEQNPNTCIFCPGIQESGDCFKSRKMSSEERQKAVENSRSCFLCLEKEHIIAKCRRKTSCVICG
;
A
#
# COMPACT_ATOMS: atom_id res chain seq x y z
N MET A 1 57.64 -4.65 -1.54
CA MET A 1 56.19 -4.93 -1.57
C MET A 1 55.90 -5.73 -0.32
N ASP A 2 55.06 -5.19 0.55
CA ASP A 2 54.77 -5.78 1.85
C ASP A 2 53.83 -6.97 1.65
N LEU A 3 54.21 -8.15 2.13
CA LEU A 3 53.43 -9.38 1.95
C LEU A 3 52.09 -9.29 2.69
N ASP A 4 52.06 -8.54 3.79
CA ASP A 4 50.86 -8.29 4.58
C ASP A 4 49.85 -7.43 3.81
N GLY A 5 50.33 -6.50 2.97
CA GLY A 5 49.48 -5.70 2.10
C GLY A 5 48.84 -6.52 0.97
N LEU A 6 49.58 -7.48 0.41
CA LEU A 6 49.04 -8.40 -0.61
C LEU A 6 48.00 -9.34 0.00
N LEU A 7 48.26 -9.85 1.20
CA LEU A 7 47.32 -10.72 1.91
C LEU A 7 46.03 -9.97 2.29
N SER A 8 46.13 -8.72 2.75
CA SER A 8 44.97 -7.88 3.05
C SER A 8 44.12 -7.59 1.82
N PHE A 9 44.76 -7.31 0.66
CA PHE A 9 44.05 -7.07 -0.59
C PHE A 9 43.24 -8.30 -1.04
N LEU A 10 43.86 -9.48 -1.00
CA LEU A 10 43.18 -10.73 -1.39
C LEU A 10 42.01 -11.05 -0.47
N LEU A 11 42.12 -10.76 0.83
CA LEU A 11 41.02 -10.94 1.78
C LEU A 11 39.85 -9.99 1.47
N ASP A 12 40.12 -8.71 1.20
CA ASP A 12 39.10 -7.73 0.84
C ASP A 12 38.39 -8.09 -0.47
N GLU A 13 39.13 -8.59 -1.46
CA GLU A 13 38.58 -9.00 -2.76
C GLU A 13 37.63 -10.20 -2.61
N ILE A 14 38.05 -11.23 -1.86
CA ILE A 14 37.22 -12.42 -1.58
C ILE A 14 35.94 -12.03 -0.83
N GLU A 15 36.06 -11.18 0.20
CA GLU A 15 34.90 -10.74 0.98
C GLU A 15 33.94 -9.84 0.16
N GLY A 16 34.49 -9.04 -0.75
CA GLY A 16 33.73 -8.26 -1.73
C GLY A 16 32.91 -9.13 -2.67
N GLU A 17 33.52 -10.15 -3.27
CA GLU A 17 32.83 -11.08 -4.17
C GLU A 17 31.74 -11.90 -3.46
N GLU A 18 31.99 -12.33 -2.22
CA GLU A 18 31.02 -13.09 -1.43
C GLU A 18 29.75 -12.26 -1.15
N ARG A 19 29.90 -10.98 -0.77
CA ARG A 19 28.77 -10.06 -0.57
C ARG A 19 27.90 -9.90 -1.83
N VAL A 20 28.53 -9.72 -2.99
CA VAL A 20 27.82 -9.62 -4.28
C VAL A 20 27.11 -10.93 -4.65
N SER A 21 27.72 -12.07 -4.36
CA SER A 21 27.14 -13.40 -4.61
C SER A 21 25.88 -13.65 -3.77
N ILE A 22 25.88 -13.24 -2.50
CA ILE A 22 24.74 -13.40 -1.59
C ILE A 22 23.54 -12.56 -2.04
N GLU A 23 23.75 -11.29 -2.39
CA GLU A 23 22.68 -10.43 -2.91
C GLU A 23 22.07 -11.02 -4.19
N THR A 24 22.90 -11.44 -5.14
CA THR A 24 22.45 -11.98 -6.43
C THR A 24 21.64 -13.28 -6.28
N LYS A 25 22.02 -14.15 -5.33
CA LYS A 25 21.29 -15.39 -5.02
C LYS A 25 19.96 -15.16 -4.31
N CYS A 26 19.80 -14.03 -3.60
CA CYS A 26 18.55 -13.69 -2.93
C CYS A 26 17.45 -13.26 -3.92
N PHE A 27 17.82 -12.58 -5.01
CA PHE A 27 16.86 -12.12 -6.03
C PHE A 27 16.38 -13.22 -6.99
N THR A 28 17.16 -14.30 -7.17
CA THR A 28 16.89 -15.31 -8.21
C THR A 28 16.13 -16.56 -7.74
N LYS A 29 15.98 -16.76 -6.42
CA LYS A 29 15.35 -17.98 -5.87
C LYS A 29 13.84 -17.92 -5.65
N HIS A 30 13.20 -16.78 -5.88
CA HIS A 30 11.75 -16.63 -5.73
C HIS A 30 11.08 -15.96 -6.93
N GLN A 31 11.23 -16.57 -8.11
CA GLN A 31 10.25 -16.34 -9.17
C GLN A 31 9.87 -17.65 -9.84
N SER A 32 9.23 -18.54 -9.07
CA SER A 32 8.26 -19.46 -9.67
C SER A 32 7.11 -18.60 -10.23
N PRO A 33 6.79 -18.64 -11.53
CA PRO A 33 5.55 -18.06 -12.02
C PRO A 33 4.41 -18.88 -11.40
N LYS A 34 3.76 -18.34 -10.38
CA LYS A 34 2.51 -18.93 -9.90
C LYS A 34 1.51 -18.79 -11.06
N PRO A 35 0.81 -19.86 -11.50
CA PRO A 35 -0.27 -19.70 -12.45
C PRO A 35 -1.38 -18.90 -11.76
N TRP A 36 -1.44 -17.62 -12.07
CA TRP A 36 -2.45 -16.69 -11.59
C TRP A 36 -3.78 -17.02 -12.29
N ASN A 37 -4.56 -17.91 -11.69
CA ASN A 37 -5.95 -18.11 -12.06
C ASN A 37 -6.86 -17.08 -11.36
N THR A 38 -6.48 -15.80 -11.39
CA THR A 38 -7.43 -14.74 -11.11
C THR A 38 -7.96 -14.30 -12.47
N LYS A 39 -9.26 -14.49 -12.68
CA LYS A 39 -9.99 -13.86 -13.79
C LYS A 39 -9.78 -12.34 -13.67
N HIS A 40 -8.77 -11.81 -14.35
CA HIS A 40 -8.68 -10.37 -14.58
C HIS A 40 -9.92 -10.00 -15.37
N VAL A 41 -10.87 -9.34 -14.72
CA VAL A 41 -11.78 -8.46 -15.43
C VAL A 41 -10.87 -7.38 -16.00
N VAL A 42 -10.50 -7.55 -17.27
CA VAL A 42 -9.79 -6.54 -18.04
C VAL A 42 -10.73 -5.35 -18.12
N PHE A 43 -10.50 -4.34 -17.28
CA PHE A 43 -11.03 -3.01 -17.51
C PHE A 43 -10.39 -2.48 -18.79
N LYS A 44 -10.97 -2.81 -19.94
CA LYS A 44 -10.71 -2.08 -21.18
C LYS A 44 -11.35 -0.71 -20.98
N ASN A 45 -10.53 0.31 -20.74
CA ASN A 45 -10.73 1.70 -21.16
C ASN A 45 -9.64 2.59 -20.54
N ARG A 46 -8.58 2.89 -21.28
CA ARG A 46 -8.03 4.26 -21.43
C ARG A 46 -6.87 4.26 -22.42
N GLY A 47 -6.81 5.33 -23.20
CA GLY A 47 -5.91 5.50 -24.34
C GLY A 47 -4.43 5.36 -23.99
N GLU A 48 -3.69 5.05 -25.05
CA GLU A 48 -2.25 5.10 -25.24
C GLU A 48 -1.56 6.10 -24.28
N PHE A 49 -0.93 5.58 -23.22
CA PHE A 49 -0.14 6.37 -22.29
C PHE A 49 1.33 6.07 -22.55
N THR A 50 1.93 6.87 -23.45
CA THR A 50 3.35 6.87 -23.79
C THR A 50 4.18 7.63 -22.75
N GLN A 51 4.01 7.32 -21.46
CA GLN A 51 4.85 7.91 -20.41
C GLN A 51 5.41 6.82 -19.49
N THR A 52 6.73 6.75 -19.44
CA THR A 52 7.49 5.93 -18.50
C THR A 52 7.11 6.34 -17.07
N PRO A 53 6.60 5.42 -16.23
CA PRO A 53 6.25 5.75 -14.86
C PRO A 53 7.52 6.22 -14.12
N SER A 54 7.49 7.45 -13.60
CA SER A 54 8.61 8.07 -12.87
C SER A 54 8.20 8.36 -11.42
N ALA A 55 9.16 8.34 -10.49
CA ALA A 55 8.90 8.60 -9.07
C ALA A 55 8.23 9.97 -8.81
N SER A 56 8.54 10.97 -9.64
CA SER A 56 7.93 12.30 -9.58
C SER A 56 6.41 12.29 -9.78
N THR A 57 5.86 11.32 -10.54
CA THR A 57 4.42 11.19 -10.76
C THR A 57 3.68 10.72 -9.51
N LEU A 58 4.34 9.99 -8.60
CA LEU A 58 3.74 9.55 -7.33
C LEU A 58 3.57 10.73 -6.36
N ILE A 59 4.58 11.61 -6.26
CA ILE A 59 4.57 12.74 -5.32
C ILE A 59 3.41 13.69 -5.63
N ALA A 60 3.14 13.96 -6.91
CA ALA A 60 2.06 14.84 -7.35
C ALA A 60 0.64 14.33 -6.99
N THR A 61 0.48 13.05 -6.65
CA THR A 61 -0.85 12.49 -6.27
C THR A 61 -1.13 12.53 -4.77
N SER A 62 -0.14 12.87 -3.94
CA SER A 62 -0.24 12.83 -2.47
C SER A 62 -0.94 14.06 -1.86
N GLU A 63 -1.27 15.09 -2.65
CA GLU A 63 -1.99 16.30 -2.18
C GLU A 63 -3.49 16.07 -1.90
N GLN A 64 -3.97 14.83 -1.89
CA GLN A 64 -5.31 14.54 -1.38
C GLN A 64 -5.28 14.55 0.14
N ASN A 65 -5.66 15.69 0.74
CA ASN A 65 -5.86 15.88 2.18
C ASN A 65 -6.42 14.60 2.84
N PRO A 66 -5.59 13.82 3.55
CA PRO A 66 -5.98 12.50 4.04
C PRO A 66 -7.03 12.56 5.16
N ASN A 67 -7.28 13.76 5.70
CA ASN A 67 -8.02 13.97 6.94
C ASN A 67 -9.41 14.62 6.70
N THR A 68 -10.06 14.33 5.58
CA THR A 68 -11.42 14.82 5.33
C THR A 68 -12.45 13.76 5.73
N CYS A 69 -13.42 14.16 6.56
CA CYS A 69 -14.50 13.28 6.99
C CYS A 69 -15.34 12.80 5.79
N ILE A 70 -15.71 11.52 5.76
CA ILE A 70 -16.50 10.96 4.65
C ILE A 70 -17.99 11.39 4.68
N PHE A 71 -18.47 11.91 5.81
CA PHE A 71 -19.87 12.27 6.02
C PHE A 71 -20.14 13.78 5.91
N CYS A 72 -19.11 14.61 6.04
CA CYS A 72 -19.22 16.07 6.08
C CYS A 72 -17.95 16.74 5.57
N PRO A 73 -18.00 18.01 5.10
CA PRO A 73 -16.82 18.73 4.62
C PRO A 73 -15.83 19.15 5.74
N GLY A 74 -15.96 18.61 6.95
CA GLY A 74 -15.06 18.90 8.08
C GLY A 74 -13.80 18.03 8.08
N ILE A 75 -12.81 18.45 8.89
CA ILE A 75 -11.48 17.82 9.03
C ILE A 75 -11.45 16.78 10.17
N GLN A 76 -12.56 16.61 10.90
CA GLN A 76 -12.65 15.66 12.00
C GLN A 76 -12.52 14.20 11.53
N GLU A 77 -12.13 13.31 12.44
CA GLU A 77 -12.21 11.88 12.18
C GLU A 77 -13.65 11.47 11.88
N SER A 78 -13.81 10.61 10.87
CA SER A 78 -15.14 10.16 10.43
C SER A 78 -15.91 9.43 11.54
N GLY A 79 -15.22 8.80 12.49
CA GLY A 79 -15.80 8.14 13.65
C GLY A 79 -16.52 9.09 14.62
N ASP A 80 -15.99 10.31 14.77
CA ASP A 80 -16.52 11.32 15.69
C ASP A 80 -17.51 12.28 15.02
N CYS A 81 -17.89 12.01 13.77
CA CYS A 81 -18.73 12.91 13.01
C CYS A 81 -20.16 13.00 13.56
N PHE A 82 -20.56 14.17 14.07
CA PHE A 82 -21.92 14.39 14.56
C PHE A 82 -23.01 14.16 13.50
N LYS A 83 -22.72 14.46 12.23
CA LYS A 83 -23.65 14.22 11.13
C LYS A 83 -23.86 12.72 10.90
N SER A 84 -22.82 11.89 11.00
CA SER A 84 -22.94 10.44 10.84
C SER A 84 -23.86 9.84 11.90
N ARG A 85 -23.84 10.37 13.12
CA ARG A 85 -24.71 9.94 14.23
C ARG A 85 -26.21 10.19 13.98
N LYS A 86 -26.55 11.16 13.12
CA LYS A 86 -27.93 11.49 12.74
C LYS A 86 -28.40 10.79 11.47
N MET A 87 -27.48 10.20 10.70
CA MET A 87 -27.81 9.50 9.46
C MET A 87 -28.40 8.11 9.71
N SER A 88 -29.23 7.64 8.80
CA SER A 88 -29.71 6.25 8.83
C SER A 88 -28.55 5.26 8.60
N SER A 89 -28.76 3.99 8.93
CA SER A 89 -27.78 2.92 8.65
C SER A 89 -27.49 2.81 7.15
N GLU A 90 -28.53 2.87 6.32
CA GLU A 90 -28.44 2.78 4.86
C GLU A 90 -27.69 3.96 4.25
N GLU A 91 -27.95 5.18 4.73
CA GLU A 91 -27.24 6.38 4.30
C GLU A 91 -25.75 6.31 4.64
N ARG A 92 -25.42 5.82 5.85
CA ARG A 92 -24.03 5.61 6.26
C ARG A 92 -23.34 4.58 5.38
N GLN A 93 -24.01 3.45 5.11
CA GLN A 93 -23.46 2.40 4.26
C GLN A 93 -23.17 2.90 2.85
N LYS A 94 -24.14 3.63 2.25
CA LYS A 94 -23.96 4.25 0.92
C LYS A 94 -22.81 5.27 0.90
N ALA A 95 -22.66 6.08 1.95
CA ALA A 95 -21.56 7.05 2.03
C ALA A 95 -20.19 6.35 2.07
N VAL A 96 -20.06 5.27 2.84
CA VAL A 96 -18.83 4.46 2.90
C VAL A 96 -18.54 3.79 1.55
N GLU A 97 -19.57 3.23 0.91
CA GLU A 97 -19.45 2.60 -0.41
C GLU A 97 -19.03 3.61 -1.49
N ASN A 98 -19.70 4.76 -1.56
CA ASN A 98 -19.39 5.82 -2.52
C ASN A 98 -17.98 6.39 -2.35
N SER A 99 -17.53 6.52 -1.09
CA SER A 99 -16.17 7.01 -0.79
C SER A 99 -15.09 5.92 -0.92
N ARG A 100 -15.47 4.66 -1.15
CA ARG A 100 -14.59 3.48 -1.19
C ARG A 100 -13.70 3.36 0.05
N SER A 101 -14.27 3.70 1.21
CA SER A 101 -13.59 3.62 2.49
C SER A 101 -13.84 2.28 3.18
N CYS A 102 -12.99 1.92 4.13
CA CYS A 102 -13.16 0.72 4.93
C CYS A 102 -14.43 0.79 5.79
N PHE A 103 -15.28 -0.23 5.73
CA PHE A 103 -16.52 -0.30 6.53
C PHE A 103 -16.31 -0.37 8.04
N LEU A 104 -15.11 -0.73 8.50
CA LEU A 104 -14.81 -0.83 9.92
C LEU A 104 -14.15 0.43 10.47
N CYS A 105 -13.16 0.95 9.74
CA CYS A 105 -12.29 2.01 10.26
C CYS A 105 -12.48 3.37 9.55
N LEU A 106 -13.28 3.40 8.48
CA LEU A 106 -13.65 4.58 7.70
C LEU A 106 -12.49 5.29 6.97
N GLU A 107 -11.30 4.69 6.96
CA GLU A 107 -10.17 5.16 6.17
C GLU A 107 -10.22 4.66 4.74
N LYS A 108 -9.58 5.43 3.86
CA LYS A 108 -9.32 5.02 2.48
C LYS A 108 -8.12 4.05 2.48
N GLU A 109 -7.73 3.56 1.32
CA GLU A 109 -6.61 2.61 1.09
C GLU A 109 -6.89 1.12 1.30
N HIS A 110 -7.87 0.72 2.11
CA HIS A 110 -8.12 -0.71 2.36
C HIS A 110 -9.60 -1.07 2.53
N ILE A 111 -9.88 -2.37 2.37
CA ILE A 111 -11.19 -2.98 2.64
C ILE A 111 -11.24 -3.60 4.04
N ILE A 112 -12.44 -3.86 4.54
CA ILE A 112 -12.67 -4.45 5.87
C ILE A 112 -11.87 -5.74 6.10
N ALA A 113 -11.79 -6.62 5.09
CA ALA A 113 -11.06 -7.88 5.17
C ALA A 113 -9.53 -7.72 5.37
N LYS A 114 -8.98 -6.54 5.07
CA LYS A 114 -7.56 -6.19 5.24
C LYS A 114 -7.34 -5.14 6.32
N CYS A 115 -8.39 -4.79 7.06
CA CYS A 115 -8.29 -3.79 8.12
C CYS A 115 -7.46 -4.34 9.27
N ARG A 116 -6.46 -3.57 9.71
CA ARG A 116 -5.64 -3.90 10.88
C ARG A 116 -6.34 -3.56 12.20
N ARG A 117 -7.34 -2.67 12.14
CA ARG A 117 -8.12 -2.21 13.28
C ARG A 117 -9.10 -3.31 13.69
N LYS A 118 -9.19 -3.58 15.00
CA LYS A 118 -10.11 -4.56 15.59
C LYS A 118 -11.10 -3.79 16.46
N THR A 119 -12.13 -3.24 15.83
CA THR A 119 -13.18 -2.49 16.52
C THR A 119 -14.49 -3.25 16.35
N SER A 120 -15.13 -3.59 17.46
CA SER A 120 -16.47 -4.20 17.48
C SER A 120 -17.48 -3.20 18.05
N CYS A 121 -18.76 -3.37 17.72
CA CYS A 121 -19.79 -2.52 18.28
C CYS A 121 -20.03 -2.90 19.74
N VAL A 122 -19.97 -1.94 20.67
CA VAL A 122 -20.26 -2.20 22.09
C VAL A 122 -21.73 -2.62 22.31
N ILE A 123 -22.63 -2.26 21.37
CA ILE A 123 -24.07 -2.56 21.47
C ILE A 123 -24.43 -3.91 20.84
N CYS A 124 -23.87 -4.24 19.67
CA CYS A 124 -24.31 -5.40 18.89
C CYS A 124 -23.22 -6.41 18.49
N GLY A 125 -21.96 -6.21 18.91
CA GLY A 125 -20.86 -7.15 18.66
C GLY A 125 -20.41 -7.18 17.22
#